data_AF-A0A9W8L8G3-F1
#
_entry.id   AF-A0A9W8L8G3-F1
#
_cell.length_a   1.000
_cell.length_b   1.000
_cell.length_c   1.000
_cell.angle_alpha   90.00
_cell.angle_beta   90.00
_cell.angle_gamma   90.00
#
_symmetry.space_group_name_H-M   'P 1'
#
loop_
_entity.id
_entity.type
_entity.pdbx_description
1 polymer ?
#
loop_
_entity_poly.entity_id
_entity_poly.type
_entity_poly.pdbx_seq_one_letter_code
_entity_poly.pdbx_strand_id
1 'polypeptide(L)'
;MESSLRCKELIRACGLELTEGSRPPTLHTSTALFRFKLGEAIRGDVETLQLLGNFVEELLSDHDNISLYLDPVVLSTGEDGSDNAASSSGLVQFGSGQSESLVRLMLGVDALQPRIITILLEKFPEFIGNEGAQSSAGVTQPSVKILRQLRWLDYVIDSAGLTEKLLETLGYVTPEMQSEIISALPDIISDSDSTGVSVVLAGMMDETPALMLPILEALGSLECSMNLLERARNSVITYLISADPAELPVM
;
A
#
# COMPACT_ATOMS: atom_id res chain seq x y z
N MET A 1 1.91 24.77 -11.80
CA MET A 1 2.62 24.45 -13.07
C MET A 1 4.15 24.53 -12.91
N GLU A 2 4.76 25.66 -12.54
CA GLU A 2 6.24 25.73 -12.39
C GLU A 2 6.80 24.76 -11.32
N SER A 3 6.09 24.59 -10.20
CA SER A 3 6.50 23.66 -9.14
C SER A 3 6.49 22.19 -9.58
N SER A 4 5.49 21.79 -10.36
CA SER A 4 5.36 20.44 -10.93
C SER A 4 6.45 20.17 -11.97
N LEU A 5 6.80 21.17 -12.79
CA LEU A 5 7.89 21.06 -13.76
C LEU A 5 9.25 20.87 -13.06
N ARG A 6 9.52 21.63 -12.00
CA ARG A 6 10.74 21.46 -11.18
C ARG A 6 10.84 20.07 -10.54
N CYS A 7 9.72 19.54 -10.03
CA CYS A 7 9.67 18.15 -9.54
C CYS A 7 9.99 17.14 -10.64
N LYS A 8 9.38 17.30 -11.83
CA LYS A 8 9.65 16.41 -12.97
C LYS A 8 11.11 16.45 -13.42
N GLU A 9 11.73 17.63 -13.41
CA GLU A 9 13.16 17.78 -13.70
C GLU A 9 14.05 17.11 -12.64
N LEU A 10 13.73 17.24 -11.36
CA LEU A 10 14.44 16.57 -10.27
C LEU A 10 14.33 15.04 -10.36
N ILE A 11 13.12 14.53 -10.60
CA ILE A 11 12.85 13.10 -10.76
C ILE A 11 13.59 12.56 -12.00
N ARG A 12 13.62 13.33 -13.09
CA ARG A 12 14.41 13.01 -14.29
C ARG A 12 15.91 13.00 -14.03
N ALA A 13 16.43 13.94 -13.26
CA ALA A 13 17.84 13.93 -12.84
C ALA A 13 18.19 12.71 -11.97
N CYS A 14 17.21 12.20 -11.21
CA CYS A 14 17.34 10.98 -10.42
C CYS A 14 17.25 9.70 -11.27
N GLY A 15 16.86 9.79 -12.55
CA GLY A 15 16.82 8.67 -13.50
C GLY A 15 15.43 8.09 -13.75
N LEU A 16 14.36 8.78 -13.36
CA LEU A 16 12.97 8.38 -13.62
C LEU A 16 12.32 9.38 -14.59
N GLU A 17 11.82 8.89 -15.71
CA GLU A 17 11.10 9.71 -16.69
C GLU A 17 9.59 9.53 -16.53
N LEU A 18 8.92 10.61 -16.15
CA LEU A 18 7.47 10.74 -16.15
C LEU A 18 7.04 11.18 -17.56
N THR A 19 6.57 10.23 -18.37
CA THR A 19 6.04 10.59 -19.70
C THR A 19 4.61 11.10 -19.53
N GLU A 20 4.31 12.32 -19.98
CA GLU A 20 2.94 12.82 -20.00
C GLU A 20 2.13 12.07 -21.07
N GLY A 21 1.11 11.35 -20.64
CA GLY A 21 0.32 10.41 -21.44
C GLY A 21 0.16 9.10 -20.68
N SER A 22 -0.84 8.29 -21.04
CA SER A 22 -1.22 7.02 -20.38
C SER A 22 -0.15 5.91 -20.48
N ARG A 23 1.10 6.22 -20.16
CA ARG A 23 2.25 5.31 -20.16
C ARG A 23 2.85 5.27 -18.76
N PRO A 24 3.14 4.09 -18.22
CA PRO A 24 3.72 3.96 -16.90
C PRO A 24 5.06 4.69 -16.84
N PRO A 25 5.44 5.23 -15.67
CA PRO A 25 6.75 5.83 -15.47
C PRO A 25 7.85 4.84 -15.89
N THR A 26 8.91 5.35 -16.51
CA THR A 26 10.06 4.54 -16.95
C THR A 26 11.27 4.86 -16.09
N LEU A 27 11.86 3.82 -15.49
CA LEU A 27 13.07 3.94 -14.70
C LEU A 27 14.28 3.52 -15.55
N HIS A 28 15.20 4.46 -15.76
CA HIS A 28 16.43 4.27 -16.55
C HIS A 28 17.65 3.93 -15.68
N THR A 29 17.45 3.71 -14.38
CA THR A 29 18.51 3.54 -13.37
C THR A 29 18.07 2.49 -12.34
N SER A 30 18.97 2.02 -11.47
CA SER A 30 18.57 1.12 -10.39
C SER A 30 17.72 1.84 -9.33
N THR A 31 16.78 1.11 -8.72
CA THR A 31 15.90 1.63 -7.65
C THR A 31 16.67 2.19 -6.47
N ALA A 32 17.75 1.51 -6.07
CA ALA A 32 18.65 1.95 -5.00
C ALA A 32 19.35 3.28 -5.34
N LEU A 33 19.78 3.46 -6.59
CA LEU A 33 20.49 4.67 -7.01
C LEU A 33 19.52 5.86 -7.17
N PHE A 34 18.27 5.60 -7.58
CA PHE A 34 17.20 6.59 -7.53
C PHE A 34 16.93 7.05 -6.10
N ARG A 35 16.70 6.13 -5.15
CA ARG A 35 16.48 6.45 -3.72
C ARG A 35 17.65 7.24 -3.14
N PHE A 36 18.87 6.84 -3.45
CA PHE A 36 20.08 7.52 -2.99
C PHE A 36 20.18 8.96 -3.53
N LYS A 37 20.04 9.16 -4.84
CA LYS A 37 20.09 10.49 -5.47
C LYS A 37 18.97 11.40 -4.98
N LEU A 38 17.76 10.86 -4.84
CA LEU A 38 16.61 11.61 -4.35
C LEU A 38 16.80 12.00 -2.88
N GLY A 39 17.28 11.07 -2.05
CA GLY A 39 17.64 11.34 -0.67
C GLY A 39 18.78 12.37 -0.53
N GLU A 40 19.77 12.35 -1.43
CA GLU A 40 20.85 13.34 -1.49
C GLU A 40 20.33 14.73 -1.89
N ALA A 41 19.46 14.80 -2.90
CA ALA A 41 18.86 16.05 -3.37
C ALA A 41 18.00 16.74 -2.30
N ILE A 42 17.39 15.95 -1.40
CA ILE A 42 16.51 16.45 -0.33
C ILE A 42 17.30 16.72 0.96
N ARG A 43 18.56 16.24 1.06
CA ARG A 43 19.37 16.36 2.27
C ARG A 43 19.69 17.82 2.58
N GLY A 44 18.86 18.42 3.44
CA GLY A 44 19.03 19.80 3.92
C GLY A 44 18.17 20.84 3.20
N ASP A 45 17.36 20.46 2.22
CA ASP A 45 16.47 21.37 1.49
C ASP A 45 14.98 21.11 1.83
N VAL A 46 14.47 21.88 2.79
CA VAL A 46 13.07 21.82 3.25
C VAL A 46 12.11 22.25 2.15
N GLU A 47 12.51 23.17 1.27
CA GLU A 47 11.67 23.63 0.16
C GLU A 47 11.45 22.52 -0.86
N THR A 48 12.52 21.79 -1.21
CA THR A 48 12.43 20.64 -2.13
C THR A 48 11.62 19.50 -1.50
N LEU A 49 11.75 19.25 -0.20
CA LEU A 49 10.91 18.27 0.50
C LEU A 49 9.41 18.65 0.43
N GLN A 50 9.10 19.94 0.61
CA GLN A 50 7.73 20.45 0.50
C GLN A 50 7.19 20.38 -0.92
N LEU A 51 7.99 20.79 -1.90
CA LEU A 51 7.66 20.74 -3.32
C LEU A 51 7.31 19.31 -3.74
N LEU A 52 8.11 18.33 -3.32
CA LEU A 52 7.93 16.94 -3.69
C LEU A 52 6.72 16.30 -2.99
N GLY A 53 6.47 16.64 -1.72
CA GLY A 53 5.25 16.22 -1.02
C GLY A 53 3.99 16.76 -1.71
N ASN A 54 3.96 18.04 -2.06
CA ASN A 54 2.83 18.65 -2.76
C ASN A 54 2.64 18.05 -4.16
N PHE A 55 3.73 17.67 -4.83
CA PHE A 55 3.66 16.99 -6.12
C PHE A 55 3.05 15.59 -6.01
N VAL A 56 3.40 14.82 -4.98
CA VAL A 56 2.76 13.51 -4.73
C VAL A 56 1.26 13.69 -4.45
N GLU A 57 0.89 14.72 -3.68
CA GLU A 57 -0.53 15.06 -3.45
C GLU A 57 -1.26 15.44 -4.73
N GLU A 58 -0.64 16.25 -5.61
CA GLU A 58 -1.17 16.60 -6.93
C GLU A 58 -1.35 15.36 -7.81
N LEU A 59 -0.39 14.44 -7.80
CA LEU A 59 -0.46 13.16 -8.53
C LEU A 59 -1.58 12.25 -8.02
N LEU A 60 -1.76 12.17 -6.70
CA LEU A 60 -2.79 11.33 -6.09
C LEU A 60 -4.20 11.93 -6.23
N SER A 61 -4.30 13.25 -6.40
CA SER A 61 -5.58 13.92 -6.66
C SER A 61 -6.09 13.70 -8.10
N ASP A 62 -5.23 13.28 -9.02
CA ASP A 62 -5.62 12.89 -10.38
C ASP A 62 -6.20 11.46 -10.38
N HIS A 63 -7.50 11.37 -10.11
CA HIS A 63 -8.23 10.11 -10.01
C HIS A 63 -8.19 9.25 -11.29
N ASP A 64 -7.96 9.86 -12.47
CA ASP A 64 -7.90 9.14 -13.75
C ASP A 64 -6.54 8.44 -13.95
N ASN A 65 -5.46 9.03 -13.44
CA ASN A 65 -4.09 8.51 -13.61
C ASN A 65 -3.50 7.86 -12.36
N ILE A 66 -4.21 7.83 -11.23
CA ILE A 66 -3.68 7.26 -9.98
C ILE A 66 -3.20 5.80 -10.14
N SER A 67 -3.93 5.00 -10.92
CA SER A 67 -3.54 3.62 -11.19
C SER A 67 -2.15 3.53 -11.84
N LEU A 68 -1.80 4.49 -12.69
CA LEU A 68 -0.51 4.54 -13.39
C LEU A 68 0.68 4.74 -12.45
N TYR A 69 0.46 5.46 -11.34
CA TYR A 69 1.50 5.76 -10.35
C TYR A 69 1.60 4.70 -9.24
N LEU A 70 0.52 3.94 -9.05
CA LEU A 70 0.46 2.80 -8.12
C LEU A 70 0.84 1.48 -8.78
N ASP A 71 0.79 1.41 -10.11
CA ASP A 71 1.24 0.25 -10.88
C ASP A 71 2.78 0.20 -10.99
N PRO A 72 3.34 -1.00 -11.23
CA PRO A 72 4.77 -1.17 -11.31
C PRO A 72 5.42 -0.31 -12.39
N VAL A 73 6.52 0.36 -12.03
CA VAL A 73 7.31 1.16 -12.96
C VAL A 73 7.96 0.24 -14.02
N VAL A 74 7.96 0.67 -15.28
CA VAL A 74 8.62 -0.08 -16.36
C VAL A 74 10.12 0.18 -16.30
N LEU A 75 10.91 -0.88 -16.14
CA LEU A 75 12.36 -0.81 -16.24
C LEU A 75 12.75 -0.77 -17.70
N SER A 76 13.44 0.28 -18.13
CA SER A 76 14.08 0.32 -19.45
C SER A 76 15.36 -0.51 -19.38
N THR A 77 15.27 -1.82 -19.57
CA THR A 77 16.43 -2.65 -19.90
C THR A 77 16.90 -2.20 -21.29
N GLY A 78 18.10 -1.64 -21.38
CA GLY A 78 18.68 -1.21 -22.66
C GLY A 78 18.69 -2.38 -23.65
N GLU A 79 17.82 -2.31 -24.65
CA GLU A 79 17.86 -3.18 -25.82
C GLU A 79 18.93 -2.65 -26.76
N ASP A 80 20.19 -3.05 -26.54
CA ASP A 80 21.13 -3.15 -27.64
C ASP A 80 20.73 -4.38 -28.47
N GLY A 81 20.02 -4.08 -29.56
CA GLY A 81 19.59 -4.90 -30.70
C GLY A 81 19.77 -6.42 -30.66
N SER A 82 18.64 -7.13 -30.69
CA SER A 82 18.44 -8.23 -31.65
C SER A 82 16.96 -8.57 -31.76
N ASP A 83 16.39 -8.35 -32.95
CA ASP A 83 15.09 -8.84 -33.36
C ASP A 83 14.99 -10.37 -33.17
N ASN A 84 14.11 -10.85 -32.28
CA ASN A 84 13.17 -11.94 -32.56
C ASN A 84 12.37 -12.39 -31.34
N ALA A 85 11.06 -12.46 -31.58
CA ALA A 85 10.15 -13.53 -31.18
C ALA A 85 9.88 -13.80 -29.68
N ALA A 86 8.59 -13.69 -29.39
CA ALA A 86 7.79 -14.62 -28.60
C ALA A 86 8.04 -14.69 -27.09
N SER A 87 6.97 -14.37 -26.36
CA SER A 87 6.53 -15.01 -25.12
C SER A 87 7.53 -15.95 -24.44
N SER A 88 8.24 -15.42 -23.45
CA SER A 88 8.78 -16.18 -22.31
C SER A 88 8.80 -15.18 -21.15
N SER A 89 7.84 -15.19 -20.22
CA SER A 89 7.62 -16.25 -19.22
C SER A 89 8.91 -16.99 -18.91
N GLY A 90 9.59 -16.57 -17.84
CA GLY A 90 10.74 -17.27 -17.29
C GLY A 90 12.09 -16.57 -17.50
N LEU A 91 12.26 -15.37 -16.94
CA LEU A 91 13.56 -15.00 -16.40
C LEU A 91 13.45 -15.03 -14.88
N VAL A 92 14.20 -15.95 -14.30
CA VAL A 92 14.43 -16.11 -12.87
C VAL A 92 14.97 -14.82 -12.29
N GLN A 93 14.08 -14.02 -11.71
CA GLN A 93 14.40 -12.83 -10.94
C GLN A 93 14.97 -13.28 -9.60
N PHE A 94 16.28 -13.58 -9.57
CA PHE A 94 17.03 -13.79 -8.35
C PHE A 94 17.26 -12.43 -7.68
N GLY A 95 16.23 -12.00 -6.98
CA GLY A 95 16.14 -10.80 -6.18
C GLY A 95 14.66 -10.55 -5.94
N SER A 96 14.28 -10.32 -4.69
CA SER A 96 12.92 -9.92 -4.26
C SER A 96 12.46 -8.56 -4.83
N GLY A 97 12.84 -8.21 -6.06
CA GLY A 97 12.41 -7.00 -6.73
C GLY A 97 11.02 -7.19 -7.28
N GLN A 98 10.01 -7.14 -6.42
CA GLN A 98 8.69 -6.69 -6.88
C GLN A 98 8.94 -5.40 -7.66
N SER A 99 8.44 -5.32 -8.88
CA SER A 99 8.54 -4.11 -9.68
C SER A 99 7.85 -2.98 -8.91
N GLU A 100 8.66 -2.09 -8.34
CA GLU A 100 8.19 -1.08 -7.41
C GLU A 100 7.41 0.00 -8.17
N SER A 101 6.31 0.48 -7.59
CA SER A 101 5.60 1.64 -8.12
C SER A 101 6.40 2.92 -7.84
N LEU A 102 6.03 4.02 -8.48
CA LEU A 102 6.63 5.33 -8.19
C LEU A 102 6.43 5.69 -6.71
N VAL A 103 5.24 5.45 -6.18
CA VAL A 103 4.92 5.73 -4.78
C VAL A 103 5.78 4.87 -3.85
N ARG A 104 5.99 3.59 -4.15
CA ARG A 104 6.85 2.69 -3.36
C ARG A 104 8.32 3.11 -3.41
N LEU A 105 8.81 3.57 -4.57
CA LEU A 105 10.16 4.13 -4.68
C LEU A 105 10.36 5.37 -3.81
N MET A 106 9.36 6.25 -3.75
CA MET A 106 9.41 7.46 -2.94
C MET A 106 9.23 7.16 -1.44
N LEU A 107 8.42 6.17 -1.07
CA LEU A 107 8.33 5.66 0.31
C LEU A 107 9.64 5.05 0.81
N GLY A 108 10.51 4.60 -0.09
CA GLY A 108 11.86 4.15 0.23
C GLY A 108 12.87 5.27 0.55
N VAL A 109 12.44 6.54 0.54
CA VAL A 109 13.28 7.68 0.96
C VAL A 109 12.82 8.18 2.32
N ASP A 110 13.68 8.02 3.32
CA ASP A 110 13.38 8.29 4.73
C ASP A 110 12.78 9.69 4.97
N ALA A 111 13.35 10.74 4.36
CA ALA A 111 12.88 12.10 4.58
C ALA A 111 11.45 12.34 4.05
N LEU A 112 11.00 11.60 3.04
CA LEU A 112 9.70 11.75 2.39
C LEU A 112 8.64 10.82 2.96
N GLN A 113 9.05 9.65 3.46
CA GLN A 113 8.15 8.57 3.81
C GLN A 113 7.01 8.99 4.76
N PRO A 114 7.23 9.72 5.87
CA PRO A 114 6.14 10.07 6.79
C PRO A 114 5.08 10.96 6.14
N ARG A 115 5.52 11.85 5.24
CA ARG A 115 4.63 12.77 4.54
C ARG A 115 3.82 12.06 3.47
N ILE A 116 4.44 11.16 2.71
CA ILE A 116 3.74 10.37 1.70
C ILE A 116 2.71 9.45 2.36
N ILE A 117 3.08 8.78 3.46
CA ILE A 117 2.14 7.96 4.24
C ILE A 117 0.95 8.81 4.70
N THR A 118 1.22 10.01 5.24
CA THR A 118 0.15 10.92 5.67
C THR A 118 -0.81 11.27 4.54
N ILE A 119 -0.29 11.67 3.38
CA ILE A 119 -1.11 12.01 2.20
C ILE A 119 -1.90 10.79 1.72
N LEU A 120 -1.27 9.61 1.65
CA LEU A 120 -1.94 8.37 1.24
C LEU A 120 -3.12 8.04 2.16
N LEU A 121 -2.93 8.14 3.48
CA LEU A 121 -3.98 7.86 4.47
C LEU A 121 -5.08 8.92 4.49
N GLU A 122 -4.76 10.19 4.26
CA GLU A 122 -5.76 11.26 4.15
C GLU A 122 -6.62 11.11 2.90
N LYS A 123 -6.03 10.66 1.79
CA LYS A 123 -6.73 10.42 0.53
C LYS A 123 -7.41 9.06 0.48
N PHE A 124 -6.99 8.11 1.30
CA PHE A 124 -7.57 6.77 1.40
C PHE A 124 -9.12 6.74 1.52
N PRO A 125 -9.76 7.47 2.45
CA PRO A 125 -11.22 7.52 2.54
C PRO A 125 -11.89 8.12 1.29
N GLU A 126 -11.25 9.11 0.64
CA GLU A 126 -11.77 9.71 -0.60
C GLU A 126 -11.85 8.66 -1.72
N PHE A 127 -10.87 7.76 -1.81
CA PHE A 127 -10.88 6.68 -2.81
C PHE A 127 -11.97 5.64 -2.54
N ILE A 128 -12.14 5.22 -1.29
CA ILE A 128 -13.19 4.27 -0.89
C ILE A 128 -14.57 4.84 -1.24
N GLY A 129 -14.80 6.13 -0.98
CA GLY A 129 -16.06 6.79 -1.32
C GLY A 129 -16.32 6.88 -2.83
N ASN A 130 -15.27 7.04 -3.64
CA ASN A 130 -15.39 7.18 -5.10
C ASN A 130 -15.54 5.83 -5.83
N GLU A 131 -15.09 4.73 -5.22
CA GLU A 131 -15.17 3.37 -5.79
C GLU A 131 -16.61 2.88 -5.98
N GLY A 132 -17.54 3.33 -5.14
CA GLY A 132 -18.96 3.03 -5.27
C GLY A 132 -19.60 3.55 -6.57
N ALA A 133 -18.98 4.51 -7.26
CA ALA A 133 -19.51 5.11 -8.49
C ALA A 133 -18.93 4.52 -9.79
N GLN A 134 -17.73 3.92 -9.75
CA GLN A 134 -16.97 3.53 -10.94
C GLN A 134 -16.45 2.08 -10.97
N SER A 135 -16.91 1.22 -10.05
CA SER A 135 -16.49 -0.19 -10.00
C SER A 135 -16.98 -0.98 -11.22
N SER A 136 -16.22 -0.90 -12.32
CA SER A 136 -16.27 -1.88 -13.39
C SER A 136 -15.60 -3.16 -12.91
N ALA A 137 -16.34 -4.27 -12.92
CA ALA A 137 -15.90 -5.57 -12.44
C ALA A 137 -14.64 -6.04 -13.19
N GLY A 138 -13.46 -5.89 -12.58
CA GLY A 138 -12.20 -6.43 -13.11
C GLY A 138 -10.95 -5.60 -12.85
N VAL A 139 -11.07 -4.30 -12.53
CA VAL A 139 -9.91 -3.47 -12.17
C VAL A 139 -9.75 -3.48 -10.65
N THR A 140 -8.55 -3.80 -10.15
CA THR A 140 -8.24 -3.70 -8.71
C THR A 140 -8.47 -2.27 -8.25
N GLN A 141 -9.37 -2.13 -7.27
CA GLN A 141 -9.74 -0.89 -6.62
C GLN A 141 -8.51 -0.05 -6.23
N PRO A 142 -8.46 1.26 -6.56
CA PRO A 142 -7.41 2.18 -6.11
C PRO A 142 -7.10 2.10 -4.61
N SER A 143 -8.11 1.89 -3.77
CA SER A 143 -7.96 1.72 -2.32
C SER A 143 -7.10 0.49 -1.97
N VAL A 144 -7.37 -0.65 -2.59
CA VAL A 144 -6.56 -1.87 -2.47
C VAL A 144 -5.15 -1.67 -3.00
N LYS A 145 -4.98 -0.91 -4.10
CA LYS A 145 -3.65 -0.58 -4.63
C LYS A 145 -2.84 0.29 -3.67
N ILE A 146 -3.48 1.19 -2.93
CA ILE A 146 -2.82 2.01 -1.89
C ILE A 146 -2.36 1.14 -0.73
N LEU A 147 -3.21 0.23 -0.23
CA LEU A 147 -2.82 -0.72 0.83
C LEU A 147 -1.60 -1.54 0.43
N ARG A 148 -1.52 -1.99 -0.84
CA ARG A 148 -0.36 -2.73 -1.36
C ARG A 148 0.94 -1.92 -1.34
N GLN A 149 0.89 -0.59 -1.44
CA GLN A 149 2.10 0.24 -1.33
C GLN A 149 2.64 0.27 0.10
N LEU A 150 1.79 0.07 1.09
CA LEU A 150 2.14 0.07 2.51
C LEU A 150 2.60 -1.31 3.02
N ARG A 151 2.28 -2.40 2.29
CA ARG A 151 2.66 -3.77 2.67
C ARG A 151 4.16 -4.03 2.47
N TRP A 152 4.77 -4.63 3.48
CA TRP A 152 6.19 -5.03 3.51
C TRP A 152 7.13 -3.87 3.18
N LEU A 153 6.90 -2.71 3.79
CA LEU A 153 7.89 -1.64 3.79
C LEU A 153 9.11 -2.08 4.59
N ASP A 154 10.32 -1.88 4.04
CA ASP A 154 11.58 -2.30 4.68
C ASP A 154 11.77 -1.68 6.08
N TYR A 155 11.29 -0.45 6.25
CA TYR A 155 11.28 0.29 7.52
C TYR A 155 10.17 1.34 7.49
N VAL A 156 9.50 1.56 8.61
CA VAL A 156 8.48 2.61 8.80
C VAL A 156 8.96 3.56 9.88
N ILE A 157 9.12 4.84 9.54
CA ILE A 157 9.61 5.88 10.47
C ILE A 157 8.61 6.16 11.58
N ASP A 158 7.32 6.17 11.26
CA ASP A 158 6.22 6.45 12.20
C ASP A 158 5.19 5.31 12.16
N SER A 159 5.57 4.16 12.73
CA SER A 159 4.71 2.96 12.76
C SER A 159 3.46 3.16 13.61
N ALA A 160 3.60 3.89 14.73
CA ALA A 160 2.51 4.16 15.66
C ALA A 160 1.44 5.05 15.01
N GLY A 161 1.85 6.16 14.38
CA GLY A 161 0.91 7.06 13.69
C GLY A 161 0.24 6.41 12.48
N LEU A 162 0.96 5.55 11.75
CA LEU A 162 0.39 4.74 10.66
C LEU A 162 -0.68 3.77 11.19
N THR A 163 -0.38 3.05 12.27
CA THR A 163 -1.28 2.07 12.86
C THR A 163 -2.53 2.74 13.43
N GLU A 164 -2.39 3.85 14.17
CA GLU A 164 -3.51 4.60 14.74
C GLU A 164 -4.47 5.07 13.64
N LYS A 165 -3.95 5.72 12.59
CA LYS A 165 -4.77 6.17 11.46
C LYS A 165 -5.45 5.01 10.72
N LEU A 166 -4.78 3.88 10.54
CA LEU A 166 -5.39 2.70 9.92
C LEU A 166 -6.54 2.14 10.78
N LEU A 167 -6.37 2.06 12.10
CA LEU A 167 -7.43 1.63 13.00
C LEU A 167 -8.61 2.63 13.02
N GLU A 168 -8.33 3.93 12.98
CA GLU A 168 -9.38 4.94 12.81
C GLU A 168 -10.15 4.74 11.50
N THR A 169 -9.44 4.43 10.40
CA THR A 169 -10.07 4.17 9.09
C THR A 169 -10.99 2.97 9.10
N LEU A 170 -10.65 1.91 9.83
CA LEU A 170 -11.54 0.75 10.01
C LEU A 170 -12.90 1.13 10.61
N GLY A 171 -12.97 2.20 11.43
CA GLY A 171 -14.21 2.60 12.12
C GLY A 171 -15.30 3.17 11.21
N TYR A 172 -14.98 3.64 10.00
CA TYR A 172 -15.94 4.36 9.13
C TYR A 172 -16.04 3.81 7.70
N VAL A 173 -15.33 2.72 7.40
CA VAL A 173 -15.23 2.12 6.06
C VAL A 173 -16.26 0.99 5.86
N THR A 174 -16.56 0.64 4.61
CA THR A 174 -17.48 -0.47 4.26
C THR A 174 -16.92 -1.83 4.70
N PRO A 175 -17.77 -2.84 4.98
CA PRO A 175 -17.32 -4.15 5.46
C PRO A 175 -16.40 -4.89 4.47
N GLU A 176 -16.62 -4.71 3.17
CA GLU A 176 -15.75 -5.26 2.12
C GLU A 176 -14.32 -4.73 2.25
N MET A 177 -14.18 -3.42 2.46
CA MET A 177 -12.88 -2.78 2.57
C MET A 177 -12.27 -2.93 3.97
N GLN A 178 -13.09 -3.07 5.02
CA GLN A 178 -12.61 -3.48 6.34
C GLN A 178 -11.88 -4.83 6.27
N SER A 179 -12.44 -5.80 5.53
CA SER A 179 -11.78 -7.09 5.30
C SER A 179 -10.40 -6.93 4.64
N GLU A 180 -10.30 -6.13 3.57
CA GLU A 180 -9.04 -5.89 2.86
C GLU A 180 -7.98 -5.21 3.75
N ILE A 181 -8.39 -4.22 4.55
CA ILE A 181 -7.51 -3.56 5.52
C ILE A 181 -7.03 -4.58 6.56
N ILE A 182 -7.94 -5.36 7.16
CA ILE A 182 -7.63 -6.34 8.20
C ILE A 182 -6.64 -7.40 7.68
N SER A 183 -6.86 -7.93 6.49
CA SER A 183 -5.94 -8.90 5.87
C SER A 183 -4.58 -8.31 5.52
N ALA A 184 -4.48 -6.98 5.36
CA ALA A 184 -3.23 -6.28 5.09
C ALA A 184 -2.49 -5.80 6.35
N LEU A 185 -3.18 -5.63 7.48
CA LEU A 185 -2.60 -5.13 8.73
C LEU A 185 -1.32 -5.89 9.16
N PRO A 186 -1.27 -7.24 9.17
CA PRO A 186 -0.08 -7.97 9.60
C PRO A 186 1.19 -7.64 8.81
N ASP A 187 1.03 -7.21 7.56
CA ASP A 187 2.14 -6.87 6.68
C ASP A 187 2.56 -5.40 6.73
N ILE A 188 1.78 -4.56 7.41
CA ILE A 188 1.97 -3.11 7.49
C ILE A 188 2.47 -2.71 8.89
N ILE A 189 1.91 -3.32 9.93
CA ILE A 189 2.21 -2.94 11.31
C ILE A 189 3.57 -3.48 11.76
N SER A 190 4.23 -2.75 12.66
CA SER A 190 5.45 -3.20 13.31
C SER A 190 5.14 -4.11 14.51
N ASP A 191 6.07 -5.00 14.85
CA ASP A 191 5.93 -5.95 15.96
C ASP A 191 5.59 -5.26 17.29
N SER A 192 6.06 -4.01 17.49
CA SER A 192 5.76 -3.18 18.65
C SER A 192 4.27 -2.86 18.83
N ASP A 193 3.55 -2.70 17.72
CA ASP A 193 2.15 -2.27 17.70
C ASP A 193 1.18 -3.47 17.58
N SER A 194 1.72 -4.66 17.29
CA SER A 194 0.98 -5.92 17.11
C SER A 194 -0.01 -6.21 18.24
N THR A 195 0.43 -6.11 19.49
CA THR A 195 -0.40 -6.42 20.66
C THR A 195 -1.61 -5.50 20.77
N GLY A 196 -1.44 -4.21 20.49
CA GLY A 196 -2.53 -3.23 20.53
C GLY A 196 -3.57 -3.51 19.45
N VAL A 197 -3.10 -3.78 18.23
CA VAL A 197 -3.95 -4.12 17.08
C VAL A 197 -4.73 -5.40 17.32
N SER A 198 -4.10 -6.45 17.87
CA SER A 198 -4.78 -7.71 18.14
C SER A 198 -5.93 -7.55 19.13
N VAL A 199 -5.80 -6.68 20.14
CA VAL A 199 -6.89 -6.38 21.09
C VAL A 199 -8.07 -5.68 20.39
N VAL A 200 -7.79 -4.72 19.51
CA VAL A 200 -8.84 -4.01 18.74
C VAL A 200 -9.57 -4.98 17.81
N LEU A 201 -8.83 -5.80 17.05
CA LEU A 201 -9.40 -6.81 16.16
C LEU A 201 -10.26 -7.83 16.91
N ALA A 202 -9.81 -8.29 18.08
CA ALA A 202 -10.59 -9.20 18.92
C ALA A 202 -11.90 -8.57 19.43
N GLY A 203 -11.92 -7.25 19.67
CA GLY A 203 -13.15 -6.51 19.99
C GLY A 203 -14.11 -6.43 18.79
N MET A 204 -13.59 -6.11 17.61
CA MET A 204 -14.39 -6.04 16.37
C MET A 204 -15.03 -7.38 15.98
N MET A 205 -14.35 -8.50 16.30
CA MET A 205 -14.86 -9.84 16.05
C MET A 205 -16.18 -10.12 16.80
N ASP A 206 -16.34 -9.58 18.01
CA ASP A 206 -17.55 -9.75 18.81
C ASP A 206 -18.71 -8.87 18.29
N GLU A 207 -18.40 -7.76 17.61
CA GLU A 207 -19.38 -6.82 17.07
C GLU A 207 -19.86 -7.19 15.65
N THR A 208 -19.00 -7.80 14.83
CA THR A 208 -19.26 -8.02 13.40
C THR A 208 -18.88 -9.45 12.95
N PRO A 209 -19.82 -10.40 12.93
CA PRO A 209 -19.53 -11.78 12.55
C PRO A 209 -19.08 -11.94 11.09
N ALA A 210 -19.47 -11.01 10.20
CA ALA A 210 -19.04 -11.02 8.80
C ALA A 210 -17.53 -10.80 8.61
N LEU A 211 -16.86 -10.14 9.57
CA LEU A 211 -15.41 -9.90 9.55
C LEU A 211 -14.62 -10.96 10.31
N MET A 212 -15.30 -11.98 10.85
CA MET A 212 -14.68 -12.99 11.70
C MET A 212 -13.51 -13.70 11.02
N LEU A 213 -13.69 -14.12 9.77
CA LEU A 213 -12.65 -14.86 9.03
C LEU A 213 -11.41 -14.00 8.75
N PRO A 214 -11.52 -12.80 8.16
CA PRO A 214 -10.38 -11.88 7.98
C PRO A 214 -9.66 -11.57 9.30
N ILE A 215 -10.43 -11.37 10.38
CA ILE A 215 -9.86 -11.10 11.71
C ILE A 215 -9.05 -12.29 12.20
N LEU A 216 -9.55 -13.52 12.07
CA LEU A 216 -8.82 -14.72 12.49
C LEU A 216 -7.53 -14.94 11.69
N GLU A 217 -7.57 -14.72 10.38
CA GLU A 217 -6.39 -14.81 9.51
C GLU A 217 -5.34 -13.76 9.93
N ALA A 218 -5.78 -12.53 10.19
CA ALA A 218 -4.91 -11.47 10.70
C ALA A 218 -4.35 -11.80 12.09
N LEU A 219 -5.19 -12.23 13.03
CA LEU A 219 -4.73 -12.63 14.37
C LEU A 219 -3.77 -13.83 14.33
N GLY A 220 -3.93 -14.74 13.38
CA GLY A 220 -3.03 -15.88 13.19
C GLY A 220 -1.66 -15.50 12.61
N SER A 221 -1.58 -14.40 11.87
CA SER A 221 -0.34 -13.88 11.30
C SER A 221 0.34 -12.85 12.21
N LEU A 222 -0.40 -12.20 13.10
CA LEU A 222 0.13 -11.37 14.18
C LEU A 222 0.70 -12.22 15.31
N GLU A 223 1.74 -11.73 15.98
CA GLU A 223 2.26 -12.33 17.22
C GLU A 223 1.23 -12.19 18.37
N CYS A 224 0.20 -13.04 18.36
CA CYS A 224 -0.87 -13.00 19.34
C CYS A 224 -0.50 -13.69 20.65
N SER A 225 -0.89 -13.09 21.77
CA SER A 225 -0.84 -13.76 23.07
C SER A 225 -1.80 -14.95 23.10
N MET A 226 -1.40 -16.04 23.79
CA MET A 226 -2.18 -17.28 23.89
C MET A 226 -3.60 -17.05 24.44
N ASN A 227 -3.78 -16.08 25.35
CA ASN A 227 -5.08 -15.70 25.91
C ASN A 227 -6.04 -15.13 24.85
N LEU A 228 -5.52 -14.35 23.91
CA LEU A 228 -6.31 -13.73 22.85
C LEU A 228 -6.74 -14.77 21.81
N LEU A 229 -5.86 -15.73 21.52
CA LEU A 229 -6.14 -16.85 20.63
C LEU A 229 -7.21 -17.79 21.21
N GLU A 230 -7.17 -18.05 22.52
CA GLU A 230 -8.23 -18.79 23.21
C GLU A 230 -9.57 -18.04 23.18
N ARG A 231 -9.56 -16.72 23.36
CA ARG A 231 -10.77 -15.89 23.23
C ARG A 231 -11.34 -15.96 21.82
N ALA A 232 -10.51 -15.73 20.80
CA ALA A 232 -10.92 -15.80 19.40
C ALA A 232 -11.50 -17.20 19.10
N ARG A 233 -10.83 -18.28 19.50
CA ARG A 233 -11.32 -19.64 19.36
C ARG A 233 -12.70 -19.85 20.00
N ASN A 234 -12.92 -19.33 21.21
CA ASN A 234 -14.21 -19.44 21.89
C ASN A 234 -15.31 -18.63 21.18
N SER A 235 -14.99 -17.44 20.66
CA SER A 235 -15.91 -16.64 19.85
C SER A 235 -16.29 -17.38 18.55
N VAL A 236 -15.34 -18.03 17.86
CA VAL A 236 -15.62 -18.87 16.68
C VAL A 236 -16.51 -20.06 17.02
N ILE A 237 -16.20 -20.79 18.10
CA ILE A 237 -17.00 -21.96 18.49
C ILE A 237 -18.43 -21.53 18.81
N THR A 238 -18.61 -20.41 19.51
CA THR A 238 -19.93 -19.87 19.82
C THR A 238 -20.67 -19.47 18.55
N TYR A 239 -19.99 -18.83 17.60
CA TYR A 239 -20.54 -18.48 16.31
C TYR A 239 -20.95 -19.71 15.49
N LEU A 240 -20.08 -20.73 15.37
CA LEU A 240 -20.36 -21.99 14.69
C LEU A 240 -21.56 -22.75 15.26
N ILE A 241 -21.79 -22.65 16.58
CA ILE A 241 -22.97 -23.23 17.23
C ILE A 241 -24.24 -22.46 16.88
N SER A 242 -24.12 -21.15 16.62
CA SER A 242 -25.25 -20.26 16.30
C SER A 242 -25.51 -20.06 14.80
N ALA A 243 -24.53 -20.37 13.94
CA ALA A 243 -24.55 -20.09 12.51
C ALA A 243 -25.37 -21.14 11.73
N ASP A 244 -26.03 -20.70 10.66
CA ASP A 244 -26.83 -21.55 9.78
C ASP A 244 -25.92 -22.48 8.94
N PRO A 245 -26.28 -23.76 8.69
CA PRO A 245 -25.51 -24.71 7.87
C PRO A 245 -25.10 -24.22 6.47
N ALA A 246 -25.68 -23.13 5.96
CA ALA A 246 -25.29 -22.51 4.71
C ALA A 246 -23.98 -21.69 4.76
N GLU A 247 -23.54 -21.23 5.94
CA GLU A 247 -22.31 -20.42 6.13
C GLU A 247 -21.07 -21.26 6.49
N LEU A 248 -21.28 -22.55 6.75
CA LEU A 248 -20.25 -23.54 7.08
C LEU A 248 -19.31 -24.02 5.93
N PRO A 249 -19.52 -23.77 4.62
CA PRO A 249 -18.60 -24.31 3.60
C PRO A 249 -17.27 -23.56 3.44
N VAL A 250 -17.05 -22.41 4.08
CA VAL A 250 -15.90 -21.51 3.78
C VAL A 250 -15.00 -21.25 5.01
N MET A 251 -15.20 -21.93 6.14
CA MET A 251 -14.23 -21.94 7.25
C MET A 251 -13.19 -23.04 7.12
#